data_AF-A0A540KCJ2-F1
#
_entry.id   AF-A0A540KCJ2-F1
#
_cell.length_a   1.000
_cell.length_b   1.000
_cell.length_c   1.000
_cell.angle_alpha   90.00
_cell.angle_beta   90.00
_cell.angle_gamma   90.00
#
_symmetry.space_group_name_H-M   'P 1'
#
loop_
_entity.id
_entity.type
_entity.pdbx_description
1 polymer ?
#
loop_
_entity_poly.entity_id
_entity_poly.type
_entity_poly.pdbx_seq_one_letter_code
_entity_poly.pdbx_strand_id
1 'polypeptide(L)'
;MGLSKTLSESDVSLHSTTSYILTSPAKYKMPENSMPEDMAFQMIDDELRLDADPRLNLASFVTTSMEEKAKRLIMESLDKNYVDMDEYPATTDLQNRCVNMIANLFNAPLKDGEAATGTGTVGSSEAIMLAGLAFKRKWQNKMKAIGKPYDKPNIVTGANVQVCWEKFARYFEVELKEVKVREDYYVMDPVKAVEMVDENTICVAAILGSTYNGEFEDVKLLNDILMEKNKQTGWDTPIHVDAASGGFIAPFLYPDLEWDFRLPLVKSINASGHKYGLVYAGIGWIVWRSKQDLPEDLIFHINYLGADQPTFTLNFSKGSSQVLAQYYQLIRLGFEALGDLEPIYTFEGTYDINALGYREIMENCHYLAMVVKEGVEKTGRFKILSKDIGVPVVAFSLKDRSRYDEFKVSEGLRRHQFIVPAYHMPADAKHVALLRVVIRGDFSRTRAEYLLSSINAVLKELDELHPVAAIQENGHHKLSLNGVANGNGELPPAAAVENCHHKVSANGAAYGNGGTDTENGQMTDGAKCY
;
A
#
# COMPACT_ATOMS: atom_id res chain seq x y z
N MET A 1 -65.42 35.04 -4.49
CA MET A 1 -64.71 33.92 -5.15
C MET A 1 -63.22 34.11 -4.90
N GLY A 2 -62.68 33.49 -3.86
CA GLY A 2 -61.24 33.45 -3.60
C GLY A 2 -60.67 32.24 -4.31
N LEU A 3 -59.80 32.46 -5.29
CA LEU A 3 -59.06 31.40 -5.97
C LEU A 3 -57.88 30.99 -5.08
N SER A 4 -58.07 29.90 -4.33
CA SER A 4 -56.98 29.13 -3.73
C SER A 4 -56.14 28.55 -4.87
N LYS A 5 -54.91 29.03 -5.04
CA LYS A 5 -53.90 28.33 -5.85
C LYS A 5 -53.34 27.21 -4.99
N THR A 6 -53.86 26.00 -5.19
CA THR A 6 -53.18 24.77 -4.78
C THR A 6 -51.88 24.66 -5.58
N LEU A 7 -50.75 24.86 -4.88
CA LEU A 7 -49.42 24.50 -5.39
C LEU A 7 -49.41 22.99 -5.63
N SER A 8 -48.94 22.59 -6.81
CA SER A 8 -48.79 21.19 -7.17
C SER A 8 -47.66 20.56 -6.35
N GLU A 9 -47.74 19.27 -6.02
CA GLU A 9 -46.64 18.55 -5.31
C GLU A 9 -45.29 18.66 -6.04
N SER A 10 -45.30 18.86 -7.36
CA SER A 10 -44.10 19.12 -8.17
C SER A 10 -43.43 20.48 -7.90
N ASP A 11 -44.18 21.50 -7.47
CA ASP A 11 -43.60 22.82 -7.15
C ASP A 11 -42.93 22.83 -5.76
N VAL A 12 -43.31 21.91 -4.87
CA VAL A 12 -42.77 21.83 -3.51
C VAL A 12 -41.38 21.17 -3.49
N SER A 13 -41.07 20.25 -4.40
CA SER A 13 -39.74 19.59 -4.46
C SER A 13 -38.64 20.45 -5.10
N LEU A 14 -39.01 21.39 -5.98
CA LEU A 14 -38.07 22.36 -6.56
C LEU A 14 -37.60 23.43 -5.56
N HIS A 15 -38.40 23.73 -4.54
CA HIS A 15 -38.00 24.64 -3.45
C HIS A 15 -37.24 23.96 -2.32
N SER A 16 -37.38 22.63 -2.14
CA SER A 16 -36.60 21.90 -1.13
C SER A 16 -35.17 21.62 -1.60
N THR A 17 -34.97 21.33 -2.89
CA THR A 17 -33.63 21.09 -3.47
C THR A 17 -32.69 22.29 -3.34
N THR A 18 -33.22 23.52 -3.44
CA THR A 18 -32.40 24.75 -3.32
C THR A 18 -31.92 25.05 -1.90
N SER A 19 -32.65 24.64 -0.84
CA SER A 19 -32.19 24.86 0.53
C SER A 19 -31.04 23.94 0.92
N TYR A 20 -31.06 22.69 0.45
CA TYR A 20 -30.00 21.71 0.70
C TYR A 20 -28.68 22.10 0.03
N ILE A 21 -28.70 22.63 -1.20
CA ILE A 21 -27.48 23.09 -1.90
C ILE A 21 -26.80 24.25 -1.16
N LEU A 22 -27.56 25.08 -0.44
CA LEU A 22 -27.03 26.21 0.32
C LEU A 22 -26.47 25.82 1.69
N THR A 23 -26.72 24.59 2.15
CA THR A 23 -26.23 24.08 3.42
C THR A 23 -25.04 23.15 3.20
N SER A 24 -23.93 23.40 3.91
CA SER A 24 -22.84 22.43 3.94
C SER A 24 -23.30 21.11 4.58
N PRO A 25 -22.83 19.95 4.09
CA PRO A 25 -23.09 18.66 4.72
C PRO A 25 -22.73 18.67 6.21
N ALA A 26 -23.47 17.92 7.02
CA ALA A 26 -23.24 17.86 8.46
C ALA A 26 -21.87 17.22 8.77
N LYS A 27 -21.03 17.92 9.55
CA LYS A 27 -19.63 17.50 9.83
C LYS A 27 -19.40 16.91 11.21
N TYR A 28 -20.25 17.25 12.19
CA TYR A 28 -19.96 16.99 13.61
C TYR A 28 -21.09 16.28 14.36
N LYS A 29 -22.34 16.43 13.91
CA LYS A 29 -23.52 15.82 14.53
C LYS A 29 -24.38 15.19 13.45
N MET A 30 -25.07 14.12 13.80
CA MET A 30 -26.09 13.53 12.94
C MET A 30 -27.21 14.56 12.70
N PRO A 31 -27.69 14.75 11.45
CA PRO A 31 -28.82 15.61 11.17
C PRO A 31 -30.08 15.19 11.94
N GLU A 32 -30.87 16.15 12.44
CA GLU A 32 -32.13 15.86 13.13
C GLU A 32 -33.24 15.38 12.19
N ASN A 33 -33.17 15.77 10.92
CA ASN A 33 -34.17 15.47 9.91
C ASN A 33 -33.56 14.72 8.73
N SER A 34 -34.36 13.85 8.11
CA SER A 34 -34.03 13.21 6.84
C SER A 34 -33.93 14.23 5.69
N MET A 35 -33.27 13.83 4.61
CA MET A 35 -33.20 14.59 3.35
C MET A 35 -33.58 13.69 2.17
N PRO A 36 -33.98 14.24 1.01
CA PRO A 36 -34.19 13.47 -0.21
C PRO A 36 -32.94 12.68 -0.63
N GLU A 37 -33.13 11.46 -1.13
CA GLU A 37 -32.03 10.55 -1.50
C GLU A 37 -31.11 11.14 -2.60
N ASP A 38 -31.69 11.78 -3.62
CA ASP A 38 -30.92 12.44 -4.68
C ASP A 38 -30.03 13.57 -4.15
N MET A 39 -30.47 14.28 -3.10
CA MET A 39 -29.68 15.35 -2.48
C MET A 39 -28.53 14.78 -1.66
N ALA A 40 -28.78 13.71 -0.90
CA ALA A 40 -27.73 13.01 -0.18
C ALA A 40 -26.67 12.46 -1.15
N PHE A 41 -27.11 11.82 -2.25
CA PHE A 41 -26.22 11.33 -3.30
C PHE A 41 -25.41 12.47 -3.93
N GLN A 42 -26.07 13.53 -4.41
CA GLN A 42 -25.38 14.61 -5.11
C GLN A 42 -24.36 15.33 -4.22
N MET A 43 -24.67 15.54 -2.94
CA MET A 43 -23.72 16.13 -1.98
C MET A 43 -22.45 15.29 -1.82
N ILE A 44 -22.60 13.97 -1.70
CA ILE A 44 -21.47 13.05 -1.56
C ILE A 44 -20.70 12.95 -2.88
N ASP A 45 -21.41 12.84 -4.01
CA ASP A 45 -20.80 12.78 -5.35
C ASP A 45 -19.98 14.04 -5.67
N ASP A 46 -20.49 15.22 -5.34
CA ASP A 46 -19.78 16.49 -5.54
C ASP A 46 -18.51 16.60 -4.69
N GLU A 47 -18.53 16.10 -3.45
CA GLU A 47 -17.34 16.07 -2.60
C GLU A 47 -16.31 15.05 -3.13
N LEU A 48 -16.75 13.87 -3.57
CA LEU A 48 -15.87 12.84 -4.14
C LEU A 48 -15.24 13.24 -5.47
N ARG A 49 -15.82 14.20 -6.22
CA ARG A 49 -15.17 14.76 -7.43
C ARG A 49 -13.88 15.53 -7.13
N LEU A 50 -13.61 15.85 -5.85
CA LEU A 50 -12.34 16.44 -5.42
C LEU A 50 -11.21 15.41 -5.28
N ASP A 51 -11.53 14.12 -5.22
CA ASP A 51 -10.52 13.08 -5.28
C ASP A 51 -9.88 13.00 -6.67
N ALA A 52 -8.62 12.58 -6.69
CA ALA A 52 -7.91 12.36 -7.95
C ALA A 52 -8.38 11.08 -8.65
N ASP A 53 -8.39 11.08 -9.99
CA ASP A 53 -8.71 9.88 -10.78
C ASP A 53 -7.73 8.73 -10.43
N PRO A 54 -8.21 7.58 -9.90
CA PRO A 54 -7.36 6.46 -9.54
C PRO A 54 -6.48 5.94 -10.69
N ARG A 55 -6.91 6.09 -11.95
CA ARG A 55 -6.14 5.65 -13.14
C ARG A 55 -4.89 6.50 -13.39
N LEU A 56 -4.85 7.72 -12.84
CA LEU A 56 -3.69 8.62 -12.84
C LEU A 56 -2.89 8.51 -11.53
N ASN A 57 -3.38 7.72 -10.58
CA ASN A 57 -2.65 7.45 -9.35
C ASN A 57 -1.54 6.43 -9.59
N LEU A 58 -0.31 6.88 -9.82
CA LEU A 58 0.86 6.01 -10.06
C LEU A 58 1.63 5.66 -8.77
N ALA A 59 1.13 6.11 -7.60
CA ALA A 59 1.66 5.73 -6.31
C ALA A 59 1.20 4.34 -5.86
N SER A 60 -0.05 3.99 -6.17
CA SER A 60 -0.71 2.78 -5.68
C SER A 60 -0.34 1.53 -6.47
N PHE A 61 -0.20 0.42 -5.76
CA PHE A 61 -0.11 -0.93 -6.34
C PHE A 61 -1.48 -1.58 -6.54
N VAL A 62 -2.54 -0.98 -6.00
CA VAL A 62 -3.90 -1.55 -6.03
C VAL A 62 -4.50 -1.40 -7.43
N THR A 63 -5.16 -2.45 -7.92
CA THR A 63 -5.86 -2.42 -9.20
C THR A 63 -6.95 -1.35 -9.24
N THR A 64 -6.99 -0.58 -10.33
CA THR A 64 -7.89 0.57 -10.52
C THR A 64 -8.91 0.38 -11.64
N SER A 65 -8.89 -0.77 -12.31
CA SER A 65 -9.86 -1.12 -13.33
C SER A 65 -10.13 -2.63 -13.33
N MET A 66 -11.37 -3.01 -13.59
CA MET A 66 -11.79 -4.39 -13.81
C MET A 66 -12.78 -4.43 -14.97
N GLU A 67 -12.97 -5.60 -15.59
CA GLU A 67 -13.94 -5.80 -16.65
C GLU A 67 -15.39 -5.59 -16.15
N GLU A 68 -16.30 -5.17 -17.03
CA GLU A 68 -17.70 -4.91 -16.67
C GLU A 68 -18.41 -6.13 -16.05
N LYS A 69 -18.05 -7.34 -16.48
CA LYS A 69 -18.59 -8.58 -15.89
C LYS A 69 -18.12 -8.78 -14.45
N ALA A 70 -16.85 -8.46 -14.14
CA ALA A 70 -16.35 -8.48 -12.77
C ALA A 70 -17.03 -7.40 -11.90
N LYS A 71 -17.21 -6.19 -12.43
CA LYS A 71 -17.96 -5.12 -11.73
C LYS A 71 -19.40 -5.54 -11.43
N ARG A 72 -20.06 -6.15 -12.40
CA ARG A 72 -21.42 -6.68 -12.23
C ARG A 72 -21.47 -7.77 -11.15
N LEU A 73 -20.54 -8.73 -11.17
CA LEU A 73 -20.44 -9.75 -10.11
C LEU A 73 -20.26 -9.12 -8.74
N ILE A 74 -19.44 -8.06 -8.63
CA ILE A 74 -19.25 -7.34 -7.38
C ILE A 74 -20.56 -6.70 -6.91
N MET A 75 -21.24 -5.96 -7.78
CA MET A 75 -22.51 -5.29 -7.45
C MET A 75 -23.62 -6.29 -7.06
N GLU A 76 -23.72 -7.42 -7.76
CA GLU A 76 -24.70 -8.48 -7.48
C GLU A 76 -24.38 -9.32 -6.22
N SER A 77 -23.27 -9.04 -5.52
CA SER A 77 -22.85 -9.79 -4.33
C SER A 77 -22.49 -8.90 -3.14
N LEU A 78 -22.83 -7.60 -3.16
CA LEU A 78 -22.58 -6.69 -2.05
C LEU A 78 -23.32 -7.07 -0.76
N ASP A 79 -24.44 -7.77 -0.88
CA ASP A 79 -25.30 -8.23 0.23
C ASP A 79 -24.84 -9.57 0.84
N LYS A 80 -23.86 -10.24 0.23
CA LYS A 80 -23.36 -11.54 0.70
C LYS A 80 -22.24 -11.37 1.73
N ASN A 81 -22.58 -11.59 2.99
CA ASN A 81 -21.62 -11.61 4.10
C ASN A 81 -20.76 -12.89 4.06
N TYR A 82 -19.44 -12.72 3.91
CA TYR A 82 -18.50 -13.82 3.71
C TYR A 82 -18.49 -14.89 4.82
N VAL A 83 -18.73 -14.50 6.07
CA VAL A 83 -18.56 -15.39 7.23
C VAL A 83 -19.74 -16.35 7.44
N ASP A 84 -20.86 -16.11 6.77
CA ASP A 84 -22.08 -16.90 6.90
C ASP A 84 -21.98 -18.13 5.97
N MET A 85 -21.06 -19.06 6.28
CA MET A 85 -20.69 -20.13 5.34
C MET A 85 -21.81 -21.14 5.08
N ASP A 86 -22.73 -21.33 6.03
CA ASP A 86 -23.88 -22.24 5.89
C ASP A 86 -24.97 -21.64 4.99
N GLU A 87 -25.17 -20.32 5.10
CA GLU A 87 -26.10 -19.56 4.28
C GLU A 87 -25.57 -19.36 2.85
N TYR A 88 -24.25 -19.22 2.67
CA TYR A 88 -23.60 -18.98 1.39
C TYR A 88 -22.53 -20.03 1.02
N PRO A 89 -22.88 -21.32 0.94
CA PRO A 89 -21.91 -22.40 0.78
C PRO A 89 -21.15 -22.34 -0.55
N ALA A 90 -21.79 -21.84 -1.61
CA ALA A 90 -21.13 -21.63 -2.90
C ALA A 90 -20.02 -20.57 -2.81
N THR A 91 -20.21 -19.51 -2.03
CA THR A 91 -19.18 -18.47 -1.82
C THR A 91 -17.96 -19.06 -1.11
N THR A 92 -18.20 -19.86 -0.06
CA THR A 92 -17.15 -20.56 0.68
C THR A 92 -16.38 -21.54 -0.21
N ASP A 93 -17.07 -22.31 -1.05
CA ASP A 93 -16.42 -23.22 -1.99
C ASP A 93 -15.56 -22.46 -3.01
N LEU A 94 -16.02 -21.33 -3.54
CA LEU A 94 -15.23 -20.49 -4.45
C LEU A 94 -13.98 -19.90 -3.76
N GLN A 95 -14.07 -19.55 -2.47
CA GLN A 95 -12.88 -19.21 -1.69
C GLN A 95 -11.89 -20.38 -1.64
N ASN A 96 -12.36 -21.59 -1.33
CA ASN A 96 -11.52 -22.77 -1.20
C ASN A 96 -10.82 -23.11 -2.54
N ARG A 97 -11.54 -22.97 -3.65
CA ARG A 97 -10.97 -23.10 -5.00
C ARG A 97 -9.88 -22.05 -5.26
N CYS A 98 -10.06 -20.80 -4.83
CA CYS A 98 -9.02 -19.78 -4.93
C CYS A 98 -7.78 -20.16 -4.13
N VAL A 99 -7.93 -20.61 -2.87
CA VAL A 99 -6.81 -21.07 -2.04
C VAL A 99 -6.07 -22.23 -2.70
N ASN A 100 -6.79 -23.21 -3.26
CA ASN A 100 -6.19 -24.32 -3.99
C ASN A 100 -5.41 -23.85 -5.23
N MET A 101 -6.00 -22.99 -6.07
CA MET A 101 -5.34 -22.47 -7.27
C MET A 101 -4.07 -21.67 -6.91
N ILE A 102 -4.14 -20.82 -5.89
CA ILE A 102 -3.00 -20.00 -5.46
C ILE A 102 -1.91 -20.87 -4.81
N ALA A 103 -2.28 -21.87 -4.01
CA ALA A 103 -1.32 -22.80 -3.44
C ALA A 103 -0.56 -23.59 -4.52
N ASN A 104 -1.27 -24.08 -5.55
CA ASN A 104 -0.65 -24.73 -6.70
C ASN A 104 0.23 -23.76 -7.49
N LEU A 105 -0.22 -22.51 -7.69
CA LEU A 105 0.59 -21.46 -8.34
C LEU A 105 1.92 -21.20 -7.60
N PHE A 106 1.94 -21.41 -6.28
CA PHE A 106 3.13 -21.29 -5.44
C PHE A 106 3.85 -22.62 -5.18
N ASN A 107 3.56 -23.65 -5.98
CA ASN A 107 4.19 -24.97 -5.89
C ASN A 107 4.06 -25.63 -4.51
N ALA A 108 2.94 -25.41 -3.82
CA ALA A 108 2.66 -26.08 -2.55
C ALA A 108 2.74 -27.61 -2.72
N PRO A 109 3.31 -28.35 -1.76
CA PRO A 109 3.50 -29.80 -1.87
C PRO A 109 2.19 -30.56 -1.61
N LEU A 110 1.23 -30.39 -2.52
CA LEU A 110 -0.10 -31.00 -2.48
C LEU A 110 -0.14 -32.23 -3.38
N LYS A 111 -0.90 -33.26 -2.97
CA LYS A 111 -1.29 -34.34 -3.87
C LYS A 111 -2.48 -33.91 -4.72
N ASP A 112 -2.68 -34.58 -5.86
CA ASP A 112 -3.84 -34.32 -6.71
C ASP A 112 -5.15 -34.48 -5.92
N GLY A 113 -5.97 -33.43 -5.94
CA GLY A 113 -7.24 -33.38 -5.21
C GLY A 113 -7.12 -33.08 -3.70
N GLU A 114 -5.91 -32.88 -3.17
CA GLU A 114 -5.70 -32.47 -1.79
C GLU A 114 -6.04 -30.98 -1.59
N ALA A 115 -6.85 -30.68 -0.57
CA ALA A 115 -7.18 -29.31 -0.21
C ALA A 115 -5.96 -28.61 0.42
N ALA A 116 -5.64 -27.42 -0.10
CA ALA A 116 -4.58 -26.58 0.42
C ALA A 116 -4.93 -25.99 1.79
N THR A 117 -3.91 -25.65 2.58
CA THR A 117 -4.08 -24.95 3.85
C THR A 117 -3.89 -23.45 3.63
N GLY A 118 -4.96 -22.66 3.73
CA GLY A 118 -4.91 -21.22 3.47
C GLY A 118 -6.27 -20.57 3.64
N THR A 119 -6.31 -19.24 3.57
CA THR A 119 -7.57 -18.49 3.64
C THR A 119 -7.50 -17.15 2.90
N GLY A 120 -8.67 -16.62 2.53
CA GLY A 120 -8.85 -15.30 1.97
C GLY A 120 -8.97 -14.23 3.05
N THR A 121 -8.14 -13.20 2.97
CA THR A 121 -8.09 -12.05 3.90
C THR A 121 -8.54 -10.78 3.22
N VAL A 122 -8.70 -9.67 3.96
CA VAL A 122 -8.98 -8.35 3.34
C VAL A 122 -7.79 -7.84 2.52
N GLY A 123 -6.58 -8.31 2.85
CA GLY A 123 -5.34 -7.92 2.19
C GLY A 123 -4.12 -8.54 2.86
N SER A 124 -2.95 -8.30 2.27
CA SER A 124 -1.68 -8.83 2.80
C SER A 124 -1.42 -8.43 4.26
N SER A 125 -1.93 -7.29 4.75
CA SER A 125 -1.75 -6.90 6.15
C SER A 125 -2.36 -7.89 7.14
N GLU A 126 -3.57 -8.39 6.87
CA GLU A 126 -4.19 -9.42 7.72
C GLU A 126 -3.48 -10.76 7.51
N ALA A 127 -3.17 -11.13 6.26
CA ALA A 127 -2.44 -12.36 5.94
C ALA A 127 -1.09 -12.47 6.67
N ILE A 128 -0.34 -11.36 6.74
CA ILE A 128 0.95 -11.26 7.45
C ILE A 128 0.76 -11.43 8.96
N MET A 129 -0.27 -10.81 9.54
CA MET A 129 -0.55 -10.98 10.97
C MET A 129 -0.94 -12.43 11.30
N LEU A 130 -1.74 -13.08 10.45
CA LEU A 130 -2.07 -14.51 10.60
C LEU A 130 -0.83 -15.40 10.46
N ALA A 131 0.03 -15.13 9.49
CA ALA A 131 1.30 -15.84 9.32
C ALA A 131 2.20 -15.67 10.54
N GLY A 132 2.39 -14.44 11.01
CA GLY A 132 3.19 -14.12 12.19
C GLY A 132 2.64 -14.75 13.47
N LEU A 133 1.32 -14.80 13.64
CA LEU A 133 0.66 -15.51 14.75
C LEU A 133 0.94 -17.01 14.70
N ALA A 134 0.84 -17.63 13.52
CA ALA A 134 1.17 -19.04 13.31
C ALA A 134 2.64 -19.34 13.65
N PHE A 135 3.58 -18.50 13.17
CA PHE A 135 5.01 -18.64 13.53
C PHE A 135 5.27 -18.45 15.01
N LYS A 136 4.73 -17.39 15.63
CA LYS A 136 4.86 -17.12 17.06
C LYS A 136 4.34 -18.29 17.88
N ARG A 137 3.15 -18.80 17.56
CA ARG A 137 2.54 -19.93 18.28
C ARG A 137 3.34 -21.22 18.10
N LYS A 138 3.77 -21.54 16.89
CA LYS A 138 4.59 -22.72 16.59
C LYS A 138 5.92 -22.67 17.35
N TRP A 139 6.59 -21.51 17.35
CA TRP A 139 7.81 -21.28 18.13
C TRP A 139 7.55 -21.41 19.65
N GLN A 140 6.49 -20.80 20.19
CA GLN A 140 6.13 -20.93 21.60
C GLN A 140 5.90 -22.39 22.00
N ASN A 141 5.18 -23.16 21.18
CA ASN A 141 4.92 -24.58 21.43
C ASN A 141 6.22 -25.39 21.42
N LYS A 142 7.13 -25.11 20.47
CA LYS A 142 8.48 -25.71 20.43
C LYS A 142 9.27 -25.40 21.70
N MET A 143 9.34 -24.12 22.09
CA MET A 143 10.13 -23.68 23.26
C MET A 143 9.60 -24.27 24.57
N LYS A 144 8.28 -24.32 24.75
CA LYS A 144 7.63 -25.01 25.88
C LYS A 144 7.98 -26.49 25.92
N ALA A 145 7.91 -27.18 24.79
CA ALA A 145 8.20 -28.61 24.71
C ALA A 145 9.65 -28.96 25.10
N ILE A 146 10.60 -28.06 24.83
CA ILE A 146 12.02 -28.23 25.21
C ILE A 146 12.39 -27.53 26.52
N GLY A 147 11.42 -27.00 27.27
CA GLY A 147 11.64 -26.36 28.57
C GLY A 147 12.43 -25.05 28.53
N LYS A 148 12.42 -24.31 27.40
CA LYS A 148 13.07 -23.01 27.27
C LYS A 148 12.08 -21.84 27.45
N PRO A 149 12.56 -20.64 27.82
CA PRO A 149 11.75 -19.43 27.85
C PRO A 149 11.12 -19.12 26.48
N TYR A 150 9.92 -18.53 26.49
CA TYR A 150 9.13 -18.25 25.28
C TYR A 150 8.49 -16.84 25.31
N ASP A 151 9.07 -15.93 26.10
CA ASP A 151 8.58 -14.58 26.39
C ASP A 151 9.20 -13.48 25.50
N LYS A 152 10.27 -13.78 24.76
CA LYS A 152 11.03 -12.79 23.96
C LYS A 152 11.17 -13.15 22.48
N PRO A 153 10.07 -13.39 21.75
CA PRO A 153 10.15 -13.69 20.32
C PRO A 153 10.70 -12.50 19.53
N ASN A 154 11.48 -12.78 18.49
CA ASN A 154 11.85 -11.79 17.48
C ASN A 154 11.55 -12.29 16.05
N ILE A 155 11.47 -11.36 15.10
CA ILE A 155 11.39 -11.64 13.66
C ILE A 155 12.48 -10.86 12.94
N VAL A 156 13.09 -11.46 11.92
CA VAL A 156 14.13 -10.82 11.10
C VAL A 156 13.55 -10.45 9.73
N THR A 157 13.71 -9.19 9.32
CA THR A 157 13.27 -8.68 8.01
C THR A 157 14.29 -7.67 7.46
N GLY A 158 14.14 -7.23 6.20
CA GLY A 158 14.83 -6.04 5.72
C GLY A 158 14.21 -4.75 6.28
N ALA A 159 14.97 -3.65 6.34
CA ALA A 159 14.45 -2.33 6.71
C ALA A 159 13.50 -1.74 5.63
N ASN A 160 13.47 -2.35 4.45
CA ASN A 160 12.51 -2.08 3.36
C ASN A 160 11.14 -2.72 3.58
N VAL A 161 10.89 -3.27 4.77
CA VAL A 161 9.63 -3.91 5.13
C VAL A 161 8.42 -2.96 5.04
N GLN A 162 7.27 -3.52 4.71
CA GLN A 162 6.01 -2.78 4.73
C GLN A 162 5.54 -2.62 6.18
N VAL A 163 4.92 -1.47 6.50
CA VAL A 163 4.46 -1.09 7.86
C VAL A 163 3.58 -2.14 8.57
N CYS A 164 2.95 -3.07 7.86
CA CYS A 164 2.17 -4.17 8.45
C CYS A 164 3.02 -5.09 9.34
N TRP A 165 4.31 -5.25 9.04
CA TRP A 165 5.24 -6.01 9.89
C TRP A 165 5.58 -5.25 11.17
N GLU A 166 5.75 -3.93 11.11
CA GLU A 166 5.86 -3.08 12.31
C GLU A 166 4.60 -3.16 13.18
N LYS A 167 3.41 -3.16 12.55
CA LYS A 167 2.14 -3.34 13.24
C LYS A 167 2.06 -4.72 13.89
N PHE A 168 2.44 -5.77 13.18
CA PHE A 168 2.50 -7.12 13.75
C PHE A 168 3.42 -7.17 14.97
N ALA A 169 4.66 -6.69 14.82
CA ALA A 169 5.65 -6.64 15.90
C ALA A 169 5.12 -5.90 17.13
N ARG A 170 4.50 -4.73 16.93
CA ARG A 170 3.97 -3.90 18.02
C ARG A 170 2.73 -4.50 18.68
N TYR A 171 1.76 -4.98 17.91
CA TYR A 171 0.48 -5.45 18.44
C TYR A 171 0.61 -6.84 19.09
N PHE A 172 1.53 -7.66 18.60
CA PHE A 172 1.73 -9.02 19.08
C PHE A 172 3.05 -9.19 19.83
N GLU A 173 3.66 -8.12 20.32
CA GLU A 173 4.81 -8.15 21.23
C GLU A 173 5.94 -9.06 20.69
N VAL A 174 6.39 -8.78 19.47
CA VAL A 174 7.54 -9.44 18.83
C VAL A 174 8.58 -8.36 18.54
N GLU A 175 9.83 -8.60 18.91
CA GLU A 175 10.93 -7.70 18.55
C GLU A 175 11.17 -7.76 17.03
N LEU A 176 11.21 -6.59 16.38
CA LEU A 176 11.50 -6.48 14.95
C LEU A 176 12.99 -6.19 14.75
N LYS A 177 13.73 -7.16 14.22
CA LYS A 177 15.14 -7.03 13.86
C LYS A 177 15.26 -6.72 12.37
N GLU A 178 15.58 -5.47 12.05
CA GLU A 178 15.67 -4.99 10.68
C GLU A 178 17.11 -5.02 10.16
N VAL A 179 17.34 -5.75 9.07
CA VAL A 179 18.56 -5.65 8.27
C VAL A 179 18.53 -4.33 7.53
N LYS A 180 19.40 -3.42 7.94
CA LYS A 180 19.48 -2.09 7.34
C LYS A 180 19.88 -2.14 5.87
N VAL A 181 19.25 -1.28 5.07
CA VAL A 181 19.62 -1.06 3.67
C VAL A 181 20.83 -0.13 3.58
N ARG A 182 21.49 -0.11 2.42
CA ARG A 182 22.61 0.81 2.12
C ARG A 182 22.45 1.37 0.72
N GLU A 183 23.18 2.44 0.42
CA GLU A 183 23.19 2.99 -0.95
C GLU A 183 23.57 1.88 -1.95
N ASP A 184 22.85 1.85 -3.09
CA ASP A 184 22.94 0.82 -4.13
C ASP A 184 22.57 -0.62 -3.73
N TYR A 185 22.06 -0.83 -2.51
CA TYR A 185 21.53 -2.12 -2.04
C TYR A 185 20.31 -1.90 -1.13
N TYR A 186 19.12 -1.86 -1.74
CA TYR A 186 17.87 -1.38 -1.11
C TYR A 186 16.92 -2.50 -0.66
N VAL A 187 17.41 -3.74 -0.61
CA VAL A 187 16.66 -4.92 -0.16
C VAL A 187 17.41 -5.62 0.97
N MET A 188 16.77 -6.60 1.63
CA MET A 188 17.42 -7.39 2.68
C MET A 188 18.62 -8.18 2.13
N ASP A 189 19.78 -8.00 2.76
CA ASP A 189 20.97 -8.81 2.50
C ASP A 189 20.82 -10.18 3.20
N PRO A 190 20.73 -11.31 2.47
CA PRO A 190 20.47 -12.61 3.08
C PRO A 190 21.51 -13.01 4.13
N VAL A 191 22.79 -12.66 3.91
CA VAL A 191 23.87 -13.01 4.85
C VAL A 191 23.67 -12.27 6.17
N LYS A 192 23.36 -10.97 6.10
CA LYS A 192 23.07 -10.16 7.30
C LYS A 192 21.80 -10.58 8.01
N ALA A 193 20.77 -10.98 7.28
CA ALA A 193 19.56 -11.53 7.88
C ALA A 193 19.90 -12.78 8.72
N VAL A 194 20.63 -13.72 8.13
CA VAL A 194 21.01 -14.96 8.82
C VAL A 194 21.97 -14.72 9.97
N GLU A 195 22.86 -13.72 9.92
CA GLU A 195 23.66 -13.28 11.09
C GLU A 195 22.77 -12.87 12.29
N MET A 196 21.65 -12.20 12.06
CA MET A 196 20.74 -11.69 13.11
C MET A 196 19.83 -12.75 13.75
N VAL A 197 19.68 -13.92 13.11
CA VAL A 197 18.86 -15.02 13.62
C VAL A 197 19.43 -15.59 14.93
N ASP A 198 18.57 -15.79 15.92
CA ASP A 198 18.89 -16.49 17.18
C ASP A 198 17.79 -17.52 17.53
N GLU A 199 17.90 -18.18 18.69
CA GLU A 199 16.94 -19.19 19.13
C GLU A 199 15.52 -18.65 19.39
N ASN A 200 15.37 -17.32 19.51
CA ASN A 200 14.10 -16.64 19.71
C ASN A 200 13.48 -16.14 18.41
N THR A 201 14.16 -16.31 17.27
CA THR A 201 13.64 -15.91 15.96
C THR A 201 12.50 -16.84 15.52
N ILE A 202 11.30 -16.28 15.40
CA ILE A 202 10.09 -17.04 15.01
C ILE A 202 10.06 -17.35 13.52
N CYS A 203 10.60 -16.46 12.69
CA CYS A 203 10.87 -16.66 11.26
C CYS A 203 11.77 -15.54 10.72
N VAL A 204 12.26 -15.72 9.49
CA VAL A 204 12.78 -14.63 8.64
C VAL A 204 11.73 -14.32 7.59
N ALA A 205 11.31 -13.06 7.45
CA ALA A 205 10.35 -12.66 6.40
C ALA A 205 11.08 -11.98 5.25
N ALA A 206 11.11 -12.65 4.10
CA ALA A 206 11.66 -12.12 2.84
C ALA A 206 10.56 -11.49 1.99
N ILE A 207 10.89 -10.45 1.23
CA ILE A 207 9.94 -9.65 0.46
C ILE A 207 10.13 -9.91 -1.03
N LEU A 208 9.13 -10.55 -1.65
CA LEU A 208 9.09 -10.73 -3.09
C LEU A 208 8.39 -9.53 -3.75
N GLY A 209 9.15 -8.45 -3.91
CA GLY A 209 8.70 -7.21 -4.52
C GLY A 209 8.63 -6.07 -3.52
N SER A 210 9.81 -5.52 -3.21
CA SER A 210 9.98 -4.37 -2.31
C SER A 210 9.06 -3.23 -2.71
N THR A 211 8.36 -2.65 -1.73
CA THR A 211 7.50 -1.50 -2.03
C THR A 211 8.31 -0.28 -2.47
N TYR A 212 9.59 -0.18 -2.11
CA TYR A 212 10.44 0.97 -2.43
C TYR A 212 10.87 0.98 -3.91
N ASN A 213 11.53 -0.09 -4.37
CA ASN A 213 12.11 -0.15 -5.71
C ASN A 213 11.61 -1.31 -6.58
N GLY A 214 10.67 -2.12 -6.09
CA GLY A 214 10.08 -3.26 -6.81
C GLY A 214 10.96 -4.49 -6.92
N GLU A 215 12.16 -4.47 -6.33
CA GLU A 215 13.12 -5.57 -6.41
C GLU A 215 12.65 -6.80 -5.63
N PHE A 216 12.99 -7.98 -6.12
CA PHE A 216 12.78 -9.24 -5.43
C PHE A 216 13.99 -9.54 -4.53
N GLU A 217 13.73 -9.84 -3.26
CA GLU A 217 14.77 -10.38 -2.38
C GLU A 217 15.16 -11.80 -2.80
N ASP A 218 16.43 -12.16 -2.59
CA ASP A 218 16.96 -13.47 -2.96
C ASP A 218 16.57 -14.53 -1.92
N VAL A 219 15.32 -15.00 -2.03
CA VAL A 219 14.73 -16.00 -1.13
C VAL A 219 15.47 -17.33 -1.22
N LYS A 220 16.00 -17.69 -2.40
CA LYS A 220 16.77 -18.93 -2.59
C LYS A 220 18.07 -18.88 -1.81
N LEU A 221 18.86 -17.81 -1.97
CA LEU A 221 20.10 -17.65 -1.21
C LEU A 221 19.82 -17.62 0.30
N LEU A 222 18.76 -16.92 0.73
CA LEU A 222 18.33 -16.90 2.13
C LEU A 222 17.99 -18.31 2.64
N ASN A 223 17.23 -19.10 1.86
CA ASN A 223 16.92 -20.48 2.20
C ASN A 223 18.20 -21.30 2.38
N ASP A 224 19.12 -21.23 1.43
CA ASP A 224 20.31 -22.10 1.41
C ASP A 224 21.24 -21.83 2.59
N ILE A 225 21.52 -20.55 2.89
CA ILE A 225 22.37 -20.19 4.03
C ILE A 225 21.66 -20.41 5.38
N LEU A 226 20.34 -20.23 5.46
CA LEU A 226 19.57 -20.49 6.68
C LEU A 226 19.45 -21.99 6.95
N MET A 227 19.41 -22.83 5.91
CA MET A 227 19.50 -24.29 6.04
C MET A 227 20.82 -24.71 6.69
N GLU A 228 21.95 -24.14 6.26
CA GLU A 228 23.25 -24.42 6.88
C GLU A 228 23.30 -23.95 8.34
N LYS A 229 22.76 -22.77 8.64
CA LYS A 229 22.65 -22.31 10.04
C LYS A 229 21.77 -23.24 10.86
N ASN A 230 20.63 -23.69 10.33
CA ASN A 230 19.74 -24.64 11.01
C ASN A 230 20.41 -26.00 11.28
N LYS A 231 21.25 -26.50 10.37
CA LYS A 231 22.05 -27.73 10.61
C LYS A 231 23.03 -27.56 11.78
N GLN A 232 23.61 -26.37 11.93
CA GLN A 232 24.57 -26.07 12.99
C GLN A 232 23.89 -25.83 14.35
N THR A 233 22.74 -25.15 14.36
CA THR A 233 22.11 -24.68 15.60
C THR A 233 20.97 -25.56 16.09
N GLY A 234 20.33 -26.32 15.20
CA GLY A 234 19.10 -27.09 15.48
C GLY A 234 17.86 -26.22 15.72
N TRP A 235 17.90 -24.91 15.42
CA TRP A 235 16.78 -24.01 15.69
C TRP A 235 15.62 -24.13 14.71
N ASP A 236 15.83 -24.72 13.53
CA ASP A 236 14.78 -24.93 12.52
C ASP A 236 13.99 -23.65 12.20
N THR A 237 14.71 -22.52 12.07
CA THR A 237 14.13 -21.22 11.77
C THR A 237 13.51 -21.22 10.37
N PRO A 238 12.20 -20.91 10.23
CA PRO A 238 11.49 -20.93 8.97
C PRO A 238 11.57 -19.59 8.22
N ILE A 239 11.14 -19.61 6.95
CA ILE A 239 10.96 -18.44 6.10
C ILE A 239 9.47 -18.20 5.85
N HIS A 240 9.07 -16.94 5.93
CA HIS A 240 7.86 -16.42 5.34
C HIS A 240 8.20 -15.60 4.10
N VAL A 241 7.41 -15.69 3.05
CA VAL A 241 7.57 -14.81 1.88
C VAL A 241 6.40 -13.83 1.79
N ASP A 242 6.69 -12.56 2.01
CA ASP A 242 5.79 -11.47 1.69
C ASP A 242 5.79 -11.22 0.19
N ALA A 243 4.94 -11.97 -0.50
CA ALA A 243 4.73 -11.86 -1.94
C ALA A 243 3.51 -10.99 -2.27
N ALA A 244 3.23 -9.96 -1.45
CA ALA A 244 2.04 -9.12 -1.61
C ALA A 244 1.86 -8.62 -3.05
N SER A 245 2.94 -8.19 -3.70
CA SER A 245 2.94 -7.82 -5.12
C SER A 245 3.46 -8.97 -6.00
N GLY A 246 4.66 -9.49 -5.71
CA GLY A 246 5.35 -10.44 -6.59
C GLY A 246 4.65 -11.80 -6.74
N GLY A 247 3.76 -12.17 -5.82
CA GLY A 247 3.05 -13.46 -5.85
C GLY A 247 2.19 -13.66 -7.09
N PHE A 248 1.64 -12.58 -7.67
CA PHE A 248 0.90 -12.65 -8.94
C PHE A 248 1.73 -12.13 -10.13
N ILE A 249 3.06 -12.09 -10.01
CA ILE A 249 3.96 -11.65 -11.08
C ILE A 249 4.97 -12.74 -11.40
N ALA A 250 5.72 -13.18 -10.38
CA ALA A 250 6.81 -14.13 -10.53
C ALA A 250 6.39 -15.46 -11.17
N PRO A 251 5.23 -16.08 -10.80
CA PRO A 251 4.78 -17.30 -11.45
C PRO A 251 4.61 -17.18 -12.97
N PHE A 252 4.28 -15.99 -13.47
CA PHE A 252 3.94 -15.78 -14.89
C PHE A 252 5.12 -15.25 -15.71
N LEU A 253 5.95 -14.36 -15.14
CA LEU A 253 7.09 -13.78 -15.85
C LEU A 253 8.41 -14.50 -15.60
N TYR A 254 8.57 -15.11 -14.42
CA TYR A 254 9.82 -15.68 -13.95
C TYR A 254 9.59 -17.08 -13.33
N PRO A 255 8.97 -18.04 -14.05
CA PRO A 255 8.58 -19.34 -13.48
C PRO A 255 9.78 -20.13 -12.95
N ASP A 256 10.96 -19.95 -13.53
CA ASP A 256 12.20 -20.61 -13.11
C ASP A 256 12.80 -20.02 -11.82
N LEU A 257 12.37 -18.83 -11.39
CA LEU A 257 12.81 -18.24 -10.13
C LEU A 257 12.28 -19.08 -8.97
N GLU A 258 13.16 -19.70 -8.19
CA GLU A 258 12.79 -20.41 -6.98
C GLU A 258 12.65 -19.43 -5.81
N TRP A 259 11.41 -19.14 -5.43
CA TRP A 259 11.10 -18.25 -4.31
C TRP A 259 9.99 -18.79 -3.38
N ASP A 260 9.25 -19.80 -3.85
CA ASP A 260 8.00 -20.28 -3.26
C ASP A 260 8.19 -21.59 -2.47
N PHE A 261 7.16 -22.43 -2.38
CA PHE A 261 7.22 -23.68 -1.62
C PHE A 261 8.18 -24.74 -2.23
N ARG A 262 8.76 -24.51 -3.41
CA ARG A 262 9.94 -25.27 -3.86
C ARG A 262 11.09 -25.20 -2.85
N LEU A 263 11.22 -24.07 -2.14
CA LEU A 263 12.22 -23.89 -1.09
C LEU A 263 11.73 -24.49 0.23
N PRO A 264 12.47 -25.43 0.86
CA PRO A 264 11.98 -26.21 1.99
C PRO A 264 11.75 -25.42 3.28
N LEU A 265 12.46 -24.30 3.48
CA LEU A 265 12.27 -23.45 4.64
C LEU A 265 11.09 -22.47 4.50
N VAL A 266 10.55 -22.28 3.28
CA VAL A 266 9.34 -21.47 3.08
C VAL A 266 8.13 -22.22 3.63
N LYS A 267 7.55 -21.71 4.72
CA LYS A 267 6.43 -22.35 5.43
C LYS A 267 5.09 -21.65 5.22
N SER A 268 5.10 -20.38 4.82
CA SER A 268 3.89 -19.67 4.41
C SER A 268 4.20 -18.50 3.48
N ILE A 269 3.23 -18.13 2.66
CA ILE A 269 3.33 -17.08 1.64
C ILE A 269 2.05 -16.26 1.64
N ASN A 270 2.15 -14.93 1.75
CA ASN A 270 1.00 -14.04 1.49
C ASN A 270 1.06 -13.42 0.10
N ALA A 271 -0.11 -13.10 -0.46
CA ALA A 271 -0.24 -12.31 -1.68
C ALA A 271 -1.47 -11.39 -1.62
N SER A 272 -1.39 -10.18 -2.19
CA SER A 272 -2.56 -9.31 -2.31
C SER A 272 -3.23 -9.54 -3.66
N GLY A 273 -4.40 -10.18 -3.64
CA GLY A 273 -5.26 -10.31 -4.82
C GLY A 273 -5.60 -8.92 -5.40
N HIS A 274 -5.77 -7.92 -4.54
CA HIS A 274 -6.07 -6.57 -4.99
C HIS A 274 -4.90 -5.77 -5.58
N LYS A 275 -3.69 -6.35 -5.66
CA LYS A 275 -2.54 -5.75 -6.35
C LYS A 275 -2.46 -6.31 -7.77
N TYR A 276 -1.49 -7.19 -8.02
CA TYR A 276 -1.31 -7.88 -9.31
C TYR A 276 -2.19 -9.13 -9.46
N GLY A 277 -3.01 -9.48 -8.45
CA GLY A 277 -4.09 -10.45 -8.62
C GLY A 277 -5.33 -9.89 -9.36
N LEU A 278 -5.26 -8.62 -9.80
CA LEU A 278 -6.20 -7.96 -10.71
C LEU A 278 -7.63 -7.79 -10.17
N VAL A 279 -7.79 -7.66 -8.84
CA VAL A 279 -9.07 -7.36 -8.18
C VAL A 279 -9.07 -5.98 -7.55
N TYR A 280 -10.22 -5.32 -7.42
CA TYR A 280 -10.32 -4.10 -6.61
C TYR A 280 -9.93 -4.34 -5.13
N ALA A 281 -9.65 -3.25 -4.41
CA ALA A 281 -9.29 -3.28 -2.99
C ALA A 281 -10.26 -4.14 -2.17
N GLY A 282 -9.71 -4.93 -1.24
CA GLY A 282 -10.50 -5.76 -0.31
C GLY A 282 -10.21 -7.27 -0.33
N ILE A 283 -9.23 -7.75 -1.11
CA ILE A 283 -8.82 -9.17 -1.08
C ILE A 283 -7.30 -9.40 -0.98
N GLY A 284 -6.92 -10.32 -0.11
CA GLY A 284 -5.60 -10.90 0.03
C GLY A 284 -5.69 -12.40 0.33
N TRP A 285 -4.54 -13.06 0.35
CA TRP A 285 -4.42 -14.50 0.51
C TRP A 285 -3.23 -14.84 1.40
N ILE A 286 -3.40 -15.87 2.22
CA ILE A 286 -2.33 -16.55 2.95
C ILE A 286 -2.42 -18.03 2.66
N VAL A 287 -1.30 -18.65 2.32
CA VAL A 287 -1.15 -20.09 2.14
C VAL A 287 -0.05 -20.58 3.06
N TRP A 288 -0.29 -21.70 3.74
CA TRP A 288 0.71 -22.44 4.49
C TRP A 288 1.15 -23.65 3.69
N ARG A 289 2.44 -24.00 3.81
CA ARG A 289 3.04 -25.13 3.09
C ARG A 289 2.32 -26.44 3.41
N SER A 290 1.93 -26.63 4.67
CA SER A 290 1.25 -27.81 5.16
C SER A 290 0.37 -27.49 6.37
N LYS A 291 -0.53 -28.41 6.73
CA LYS A 291 -1.34 -28.29 7.96
C LYS A 291 -0.51 -28.11 9.23
N GLN A 292 0.70 -28.66 9.28
CA GLN A 292 1.59 -28.56 10.45
C GLN A 292 2.18 -27.15 10.64
N ASP A 293 2.11 -26.30 9.62
CA ASP A 293 2.59 -24.92 9.67
C ASP A 293 1.53 -23.94 10.18
N LEU A 294 0.29 -24.42 10.37
CA LEU A 294 -0.80 -23.71 11.02
C LEU A 294 -1.18 -24.43 12.32
N PRO A 295 -0.79 -23.90 13.51
CA PRO A 295 -1.15 -24.51 14.78
C PRO A 295 -2.68 -24.62 14.97
N GLU A 296 -3.16 -25.82 15.29
CA GLU A 296 -4.59 -26.11 15.48
C GLU A 296 -5.23 -25.25 16.58
N ASP A 297 -4.47 -24.87 17.61
CA ASP A 297 -4.96 -24.04 18.72
C ASP A 297 -5.19 -22.56 18.34
N LEU A 298 -4.93 -22.19 17.09
CA LEU A 298 -5.32 -20.90 16.51
C LEU A 298 -6.60 -20.98 15.67
N ILE A 299 -7.06 -22.18 15.31
CA ILE A 299 -8.25 -22.37 14.47
C ILE A 299 -9.48 -22.36 15.37
N PHE A 300 -10.43 -21.48 15.05
CA PHE A 300 -11.73 -21.43 15.72
C PHE A 300 -12.76 -22.25 14.96
N HIS A 301 -13.58 -22.98 15.71
CA HIS A 301 -14.67 -23.81 15.21
C HIS A 301 -15.99 -23.18 15.64
N ILE A 302 -16.68 -22.52 14.70
CA ILE A 302 -17.91 -21.76 14.96
C ILE A 302 -19.10 -22.58 14.45
N ASN A 303 -20.17 -22.68 15.24
CA ASN A 303 -21.35 -23.50 14.88
C ASN A 303 -22.72 -22.80 15.06
N TYR A 304 -22.76 -21.55 15.51
CA TYR A 304 -24.03 -20.87 15.80
C TYR A 304 -24.77 -20.36 14.55
N LEU A 305 -24.13 -20.46 13.37
CA LEU A 305 -24.69 -20.12 12.06
C LEU A 305 -25.13 -21.35 11.25
N GLY A 306 -25.22 -22.54 11.87
CA GLY A 306 -25.84 -23.72 11.24
C GLY A 306 -24.96 -24.97 11.17
N ALA A 307 -23.66 -24.81 10.94
CA ALA A 307 -22.69 -25.92 10.87
C ALA A 307 -21.32 -25.53 11.43
N ASP A 308 -20.45 -26.52 11.71
CA ASP A 308 -19.08 -26.29 12.15
C ASP A 308 -18.21 -25.66 11.04
N GLN A 309 -17.59 -24.52 11.33
CA GLN A 309 -16.81 -23.74 10.38
C GLN A 309 -15.41 -23.47 10.94
N PRO A 310 -14.34 -24.05 10.34
CA PRO A 310 -12.97 -23.75 10.74
C PRO A 310 -12.55 -22.38 10.20
N THR A 311 -12.23 -21.45 11.10
CA THR A 311 -11.87 -20.08 10.76
C THR A 311 -10.56 -19.67 11.42
N PHE A 312 -9.71 -19.00 10.66
CA PHE A 312 -8.51 -18.34 11.17
C PHE A 312 -8.32 -16.99 10.47
N THR A 313 -9.10 -16.01 10.92
CA THR A 313 -9.10 -14.63 10.39
C THR A 313 -9.14 -13.64 11.55
N LEU A 314 -8.68 -12.40 11.31
CA LEU A 314 -8.82 -11.31 12.29
C LEU A 314 -10.17 -10.60 12.13
N ASN A 315 -10.72 -10.61 10.93
CA ASN A 315 -12.06 -10.13 10.63
C ASN A 315 -13.11 -11.22 10.83
N PHE A 316 -14.36 -10.79 11.04
CA PHE A 316 -15.54 -11.64 11.05
C PHE A 316 -16.42 -11.31 9.83
N SER A 317 -17.48 -10.53 9.99
CA SER A 317 -18.33 -10.09 8.87
C SER A 317 -17.57 -9.18 7.90
N LYS A 318 -17.68 -9.49 6.61
CA LYS A 318 -17.12 -8.68 5.50
C LYS A 318 -17.82 -9.02 4.19
N GLY A 319 -17.68 -8.16 3.18
CA GLY A 319 -18.16 -8.45 1.83
C GLY A 319 -17.44 -9.66 1.22
N SER A 320 -18.16 -10.48 0.45
CA SER A 320 -17.60 -11.61 -0.29
C SER A 320 -17.32 -11.31 -1.77
N SER A 321 -17.72 -10.13 -2.24
CA SER A 321 -17.65 -9.73 -3.65
C SER A 321 -16.23 -9.81 -4.22
N GLN A 322 -15.20 -9.43 -3.46
CA GLN A 322 -13.81 -9.52 -3.92
C GLN A 322 -13.30 -10.97 -4.01
N VAL A 323 -13.82 -11.92 -3.23
CA VAL A 323 -13.48 -13.35 -3.39
C VAL A 323 -14.05 -13.86 -4.71
N LEU A 324 -15.31 -13.53 -5.00
CA LEU A 324 -15.98 -13.92 -6.25
C LEU A 324 -15.29 -13.29 -7.46
N ALA A 325 -14.90 -12.02 -7.34
CA ALA A 325 -14.12 -11.32 -8.34
C ALA A 325 -12.73 -11.95 -8.55
N GLN A 326 -12.04 -12.39 -7.49
CA GLN A 326 -10.77 -13.09 -7.62
C GLN A 326 -10.95 -14.42 -8.37
N TYR A 327 -11.97 -15.20 -7.99
CA TYR A 327 -12.26 -16.46 -8.67
C TYR A 327 -12.54 -16.22 -10.16
N TYR A 328 -13.35 -15.19 -10.48
CA TYR A 328 -13.59 -14.75 -11.86
C TYR A 328 -12.28 -14.46 -12.60
N GLN A 329 -11.39 -13.63 -12.05
CA GLN A 329 -10.11 -13.34 -12.69
C GLN A 329 -9.28 -14.61 -12.92
N LEU A 330 -9.21 -15.50 -11.95
CA LEU A 330 -8.43 -16.75 -12.05
C LEU A 330 -8.93 -17.65 -13.18
N ILE A 331 -10.25 -17.88 -13.30
CA ILE A 331 -10.80 -18.79 -14.32
C ILE A 331 -10.95 -18.13 -15.70
N ARG A 332 -11.17 -16.81 -15.76
CA ARG A 332 -11.35 -16.08 -17.01
C ARG A 332 -10.02 -15.80 -17.70
N LEU A 333 -8.97 -15.51 -16.93
CA LEU A 333 -7.65 -15.22 -17.49
C LEU A 333 -6.81 -16.49 -17.64
N GLY A 334 -6.87 -17.42 -16.68
CA GLY A 334 -5.97 -18.58 -16.68
C GLY A 334 -4.48 -18.18 -16.65
N PHE A 335 -3.59 -19.14 -16.89
CA PHE A 335 -2.14 -18.88 -16.89
C PHE A 335 -1.70 -18.17 -18.19
N GLU A 336 -2.10 -18.71 -19.35
CA GLU A 336 -1.80 -18.21 -20.70
C GLU A 336 -3.08 -17.76 -21.42
N ALA A 337 -2.94 -16.81 -22.36
CA ALA A 337 -4.01 -16.37 -23.24
C ALA A 337 -4.51 -17.51 -24.13
N LEU A 338 -5.74 -17.41 -24.64
CA LEU A 338 -6.35 -18.37 -25.59
C LEU A 338 -5.57 -18.50 -26.94
N GLY A 339 -4.44 -17.81 -27.12
CA GLY A 339 -3.63 -17.83 -28.34
C GLY A 339 -2.92 -19.16 -28.63
N ASP A 340 -2.75 -20.03 -27.63
CA ASP A 340 -2.17 -21.38 -27.78
C ASP A 340 -3.22 -22.50 -27.88
N LEU A 341 -4.51 -22.16 -27.81
CA LEU A 341 -5.63 -23.09 -28.01
C LEU A 341 -6.25 -22.85 -29.40
N GLU A 342 -6.67 -23.92 -30.08
CA GLU A 342 -7.35 -23.80 -31.38
C GLU A 342 -8.50 -22.78 -31.29
N PRO A 343 -8.69 -21.92 -32.31
CA PRO A 343 -9.69 -20.86 -32.27
C PRO A 343 -11.07 -21.42 -31.95
N ILE A 344 -11.64 -20.98 -30.82
CA ILE A 344 -13.04 -21.26 -30.48
C ILE A 344 -13.89 -20.39 -31.40
N TYR A 345 -14.38 -20.98 -32.49
CA TYR A 345 -15.39 -20.36 -33.33
C TYR A 345 -16.69 -20.17 -32.54
N THR A 346 -17.01 -18.93 -32.18
CA THR A 346 -18.37 -18.59 -31.76
C THR A 346 -19.26 -18.42 -32.99
N PHE A 347 -20.54 -18.77 -32.85
CA PHE A 347 -21.53 -18.82 -33.94
C PHE A 347 -21.77 -17.46 -34.64
N GLU A 348 -21.16 -16.37 -34.15
CA GLU A 348 -21.32 -15.00 -34.68
C GLU A 348 -20.04 -14.41 -35.33
N GLY A 349 -18.96 -15.18 -35.48
CA GLY A 349 -17.81 -14.76 -36.32
C GLY A 349 -17.01 -13.56 -35.78
N THR A 350 -17.18 -13.18 -34.52
CA THR A 350 -16.35 -12.19 -33.83
C THR A 350 -15.16 -12.85 -33.17
N TYR A 351 -13.95 -12.48 -33.60
CA TYR A 351 -12.73 -12.70 -32.84
C TYR A 351 -12.82 -11.90 -31.54
N ASP A 352 -12.79 -12.57 -30.39
CA ASP A 352 -12.60 -11.86 -29.12
C ASP A 352 -11.13 -11.52 -28.98
N ILE A 353 -10.75 -10.31 -29.42
CA ILE A 353 -9.41 -9.74 -29.24
C ILE A 353 -9.05 -9.50 -27.77
N ASN A 354 -9.93 -9.82 -26.81
CA ASN A 354 -9.76 -9.51 -25.39
C ASN A 354 -9.32 -10.69 -24.53
N ALA A 355 -9.01 -11.87 -25.08
CA ALA A 355 -8.64 -13.02 -24.25
C ALA A 355 -7.18 -13.02 -23.76
N LEU A 356 -6.71 -11.90 -23.17
CA LEU A 356 -5.41 -11.87 -22.49
C LEU A 356 -5.45 -12.79 -21.26
N GLY A 357 -4.37 -13.55 -21.03
CA GLY A 357 -4.15 -14.30 -19.80
C GLY A 357 -3.36 -13.51 -18.76
N TYR A 358 -3.12 -14.08 -17.56
CA TYR A 358 -2.29 -13.42 -16.54
C TYR A 358 -0.89 -13.11 -17.07
N ARG A 359 -0.26 -14.05 -17.77
CA ARG A 359 1.08 -13.87 -18.36
C ARG A 359 1.16 -12.64 -19.25
N GLU A 360 0.26 -12.51 -20.21
CA GLU A 360 0.27 -11.41 -21.18
C GLU A 360 0.00 -10.04 -20.50
N ILE A 361 -0.88 -9.99 -19.49
CA ILE A 361 -1.09 -8.77 -18.71
C ILE A 361 0.19 -8.36 -17.96
N MET A 362 0.90 -9.32 -17.37
CA MET A 362 2.16 -9.04 -16.67
C MET A 362 3.27 -8.63 -17.65
N GLU A 363 3.34 -9.26 -18.83
CA GLU A 363 4.30 -8.91 -19.89
C GLU A 363 4.05 -7.47 -20.39
N ASN A 364 2.79 -7.08 -20.59
CA ASN A 364 2.41 -5.72 -20.95
C ASN A 364 2.82 -4.70 -19.86
N CYS A 365 2.59 -5.03 -18.59
CA CYS A 365 3.02 -4.17 -17.48
C CYS A 365 4.55 -4.01 -17.47
N HIS A 366 5.28 -5.11 -17.62
CA HIS A 366 6.74 -5.10 -17.65
C HIS A 366 7.29 -4.30 -18.84
N TYR A 367 6.76 -4.52 -20.04
CA TYR A 367 7.10 -3.76 -21.24
C TYR A 367 6.90 -2.26 -21.02
N LEU A 368 5.75 -1.85 -20.49
CA LEU A 368 5.47 -0.44 -20.22
C LEU A 368 6.37 0.15 -19.12
N ALA A 369 6.78 -0.65 -18.13
CA ALA A 369 7.78 -0.24 -17.15
C ALA A 369 9.13 0.05 -17.83
N MET A 370 9.56 -0.79 -18.78
CA MET A 370 10.79 -0.56 -19.54
C MET A 370 10.70 0.71 -20.41
N VAL A 371 9.55 0.96 -21.05
CA VAL A 371 9.29 2.20 -21.81
C VAL A 371 9.44 3.44 -20.92
N VAL A 372 8.84 3.42 -19.73
CA VAL A 372 8.96 4.54 -18.77
C VAL A 372 10.40 4.68 -18.27
N LYS A 373 11.07 3.58 -17.95
CA LYS A 373 12.49 3.57 -17.54
C LYS A 373 13.37 4.24 -18.60
N GLU A 374 13.31 3.79 -19.85
CA GLU A 374 14.09 4.35 -20.94
C GLU A 374 13.79 5.84 -21.16
N GLY A 375 12.51 6.24 -21.06
CA GLY A 375 12.11 7.64 -21.20
C GLY A 375 12.67 8.52 -20.08
N VAL A 376 12.70 8.02 -18.84
CA VAL A 376 13.31 8.70 -17.69
C VAL A 376 14.82 8.79 -17.87
N GLU A 377 15.48 7.71 -18.31
CA GLU A 377 16.93 7.69 -18.57
C GLU A 377 17.34 8.68 -19.67
N LYS A 378 16.55 8.78 -20.75
CA LYS A 378 16.78 9.72 -21.87
C LYS A 378 16.77 11.19 -21.46
N THR A 379 16.17 11.54 -20.33
CA THR A 379 16.27 12.91 -19.78
C THR A 379 17.70 13.27 -19.37
N GLY A 380 18.54 12.27 -19.07
CA GLY A 380 19.88 12.44 -18.52
C GLY A 380 19.92 12.86 -17.04
N ARG A 381 18.77 13.22 -16.43
CA ARG A 381 18.68 13.85 -15.10
C ARG A 381 18.59 12.89 -13.93
N PHE A 382 18.21 11.64 -14.17
CA PHE A 382 17.90 10.69 -13.11
C PHE A 382 18.81 9.45 -13.11
N LYS A 383 19.04 8.88 -11.93
CA LYS A 383 19.59 7.55 -11.68
C LYS A 383 18.43 6.58 -11.40
N ILE A 384 18.35 5.48 -12.15
CA ILE A 384 17.36 4.42 -11.92
C ILE A 384 17.79 3.58 -10.71
N LEU A 385 16.84 3.34 -9.80
CA LEU A 385 17.01 2.59 -8.55
C LEU A 385 16.27 1.24 -8.55
N SER A 386 15.28 1.06 -9.42
CA SER A 386 14.63 -0.24 -9.65
C SER A 386 15.48 -1.12 -10.56
N LYS A 387 15.31 -2.45 -10.44
CA LYS A 387 15.93 -3.43 -11.33
C LYS A 387 15.01 -3.72 -12.52
N ASP A 388 15.56 -4.37 -13.55
CA ASP A 388 14.77 -4.79 -14.72
C ASP A 388 13.87 -5.98 -14.36
N ILE A 389 14.39 -6.90 -13.56
CA ILE A 389 13.64 -8.03 -13.01
C ILE A 389 13.02 -7.63 -11.67
N GLY A 390 11.72 -7.82 -11.54
CA GLY A 390 10.96 -7.51 -10.33
C GLY A 390 9.51 -7.14 -10.62
N VAL A 391 8.93 -6.37 -9.72
CA VAL A 391 7.61 -5.76 -9.91
C VAL A 391 7.70 -4.69 -11.01
N PRO A 392 6.71 -4.56 -11.92
CA PRO A 392 6.63 -3.49 -12.92
C PRO A 392 6.53 -2.09 -12.31
N VAL A 393 7.66 -1.56 -11.84
CA VAL A 393 7.81 -0.22 -11.28
C VAL A 393 9.08 0.43 -11.81
N VAL A 394 9.08 1.76 -11.84
CA VAL A 394 10.28 2.55 -12.12
C VAL A 394 10.54 3.45 -10.92
N ALA A 395 11.58 3.11 -10.15
CA ALA A 395 12.05 3.94 -9.05
C ALA A 395 13.31 4.70 -9.50
N PHE A 396 13.38 6.00 -9.24
CA PHE A 396 14.46 6.84 -9.74
C PHE A 396 14.71 8.08 -8.86
N SER A 397 15.94 8.56 -8.85
CA SER A 397 16.41 9.71 -8.06
C SER A 397 17.14 10.72 -8.95
N LEU A 398 17.15 12.00 -8.57
CA LEU A 398 17.89 13.02 -9.31
C LEU A 398 19.40 12.82 -9.14
N LYS A 399 20.15 12.93 -10.24
CA LYS A 399 21.63 12.92 -10.20
C LYS A 399 22.20 14.18 -9.54
N ASP A 400 21.53 15.32 -9.74
CA ASP A 400 21.88 16.61 -9.15
C ASP A 400 20.65 17.20 -8.46
N ARG A 401 20.77 17.42 -7.14
CA ARG A 401 19.72 17.95 -6.26
C ARG A 401 20.02 19.39 -5.79
N SER A 402 21.00 20.06 -6.41
CA SER A 402 21.42 21.41 -6.03
C SER A 402 20.37 22.50 -6.31
N ARG A 403 19.52 22.28 -7.33
CA ARG A 403 18.53 23.26 -7.81
C ARG A 403 17.13 23.02 -7.24
N TYR A 404 16.74 21.76 -7.18
CA TYR A 404 15.45 21.27 -6.69
C TYR A 404 15.57 19.76 -6.43
N ASP A 405 14.57 19.18 -5.78
CA ASP A 405 14.54 17.77 -5.40
C ASP A 405 13.36 17.01 -6.03
N GLU A 406 13.28 15.73 -5.71
CA GLU A 406 12.24 14.81 -6.15
C GLU A 406 10.83 15.27 -5.74
N PHE A 407 10.70 15.94 -4.60
CA PHE A 407 9.42 16.45 -4.09
C PHE A 407 8.88 17.56 -4.99
N LYS A 408 9.75 18.44 -5.49
CA LYS A 408 9.38 19.47 -6.47
C LYS A 408 8.95 18.89 -7.82
N VAL A 409 9.61 17.83 -8.28
CA VAL A 409 9.18 17.11 -9.49
C VAL A 409 7.81 16.47 -9.29
N SER A 410 7.58 15.81 -8.13
CA SER A 410 6.26 15.25 -7.78
C SER A 410 5.16 16.32 -7.73
N GLU A 411 5.43 17.48 -7.12
CA GLU A 411 4.52 18.62 -7.06
C GLU A 411 4.17 19.13 -8.47
N GLY A 412 5.17 19.26 -9.35
CA GLY A 412 4.95 19.65 -10.74
C GLY A 412 4.08 18.66 -11.51
N LEU A 413 4.31 17.35 -11.32
CA LEU A 413 3.51 16.31 -11.97
C LEU A 413 2.04 16.30 -11.52
N ARG A 414 1.73 16.76 -10.30
CA ARG A 414 0.33 16.92 -9.85
C ARG A 414 -0.44 17.93 -10.70
N ARG A 415 0.22 18.97 -11.24
CA ARG A 415 -0.41 19.93 -12.17
C ARG A 415 -0.80 19.28 -13.50
N HIS A 416 -0.15 18.17 -13.85
CA HIS A 416 -0.51 17.30 -14.96
C HIS A 416 -1.41 16.12 -14.53
N GLN A 417 -2.04 16.22 -13.35
CA GLN A 417 -2.92 15.22 -12.72
C GLN A 417 -2.24 13.90 -12.30
N PHE A 418 -0.97 13.69 -12.64
CA PHE A 418 -0.27 12.47 -12.26
C PHE A 418 0.10 12.45 -10.79
N ILE A 419 -0.26 11.37 -10.11
CA ILE A 419 0.14 11.13 -8.73
C ILE A 419 1.40 10.25 -8.71
N VAL A 420 2.56 10.87 -8.85
CA VAL A 420 3.85 10.21 -8.62
C VAL A 420 4.33 10.57 -7.21
N PRO A 421 4.57 9.61 -6.30
CA PRO A 421 5.06 9.88 -4.96
C PRO A 421 6.56 10.16 -4.97
N ALA A 422 6.98 11.12 -4.15
CA ALA A 422 8.37 11.30 -3.73
C ALA A 422 8.52 10.96 -2.23
N TYR A 423 9.55 10.21 -1.87
CA TYR A 423 9.82 9.80 -0.49
C TYR A 423 11.29 9.41 -0.30
N HIS A 424 11.70 9.20 0.94
CA HIS A 424 13.06 8.77 1.29
C HIS A 424 13.15 7.26 1.48
N MET A 425 14.32 6.69 1.18
CA MET A 425 14.64 5.29 1.51
C MET A 425 14.65 5.06 3.04
N PRO A 426 14.60 3.78 3.50
CA PRO A 426 14.65 3.43 4.92
C PRO A 426 15.94 3.84 5.65
N ALA A 427 16.04 3.44 6.94
CA ALA A 427 17.22 3.69 7.78
C ALA A 427 18.54 3.31 7.08
N ASP A 428 19.58 4.11 7.35
CA ASP A 428 20.91 4.06 6.72
C ASP A 428 20.98 4.40 5.21
N ALA A 429 19.83 4.60 4.53
CA ALA A 429 19.75 5.19 3.18
C ALA A 429 18.84 6.44 3.10
N LYS A 430 18.38 7.00 4.22
CA LYS A 430 17.42 8.14 4.27
C LYS A 430 17.84 9.38 3.47
N HIS A 431 19.13 9.56 3.18
CA HIS A 431 19.61 10.66 2.35
C HIS A 431 19.20 10.51 0.87
N VAL A 432 18.91 9.28 0.42
CA VAL A 432 18.38 8.97 -0.90
C VAL A 432 16.88 9.25 -0.93
N ALA A 433 16.49 10.30 -1.65
CA ALA A 433 15.11 10.54 -2.03
C ALA A 433 14.86 9.93 -3.42
N LEU A 434 13.63 9.49 -3.67
CA LEU A 434 13.24 8.87 -4.92
C LEU A 434 11.81 9.24 -5.32
N LEU A 435 11.54 9.16 -6.62
CA LEU A 435 10.22 9.04 -7.21
C LEU A 435 9.95 7.56 -7.55
N ARG A 436 8.69 7.13 -7.50
CA ARG A 436 8.30 5.78 -7.94
C ARG A 436 7.06 5.82 -8.83
N VAL A 437 7.13 5.20 -10.00
CA VAL A 437 5.98 4.99 -10.88
C VAL A 437 5.60 3.52 -10.86
N VAL A 438 4.38 3.19 -10.43
CA VAL A 438 3.84 1.83 -10.46
C VAL A 438 3.05 1.61 -11.75
N ILE A 439 3.38 0.54 -12.49
CA ILE A 439 2.69 0.15 -13.70
C ILE A 439 1.72 -0.99 -13.38
N ARG A 440 0.43 -0.76 -13.65
CA ARG A 440 -0.67 -1.69 -13.39
C ARG A 440 -1.32 -2.14 -14.69
N GLY A 441 -2.15 -3.17 -14.63
CA GLY A 441 -2.80 -3.78 -15.79
C GLY A 441 -3.68 -2.83 -16.63
N ASP A 442 -4.09 -1.68 -16.09
CA ASP A 442 -4.86 -0.67 -16.82
C ASP A 442 -3.99 0.44 -17.44
N PHE A 443 -2.69 0.48 -17.17
CA PHE A 443 -1.74 1.48 -17.68
C PHE A 443 -1.45 1.23 -19.16
N SER A 444 -1.61 2.26 -19.99
CA SER A 444 -1.48 2.14 -21.44
C SER A 444 -0.26 2.86 -21.98
N ARG A 445 0.14 2.51 -23.21
CA ARG A 445 1.22 3.18 -23.93
C ARG A 445 1.00 4.69 -24.04
N THR A 446 -0.22 5.13 -24.34
CA THR A 446 -0.58 6.55 -24.39
C THR A 446 -0.34 7.26 -23.05
N ARG A 447 -0.69 6.62 -21.92
CA ARG A 447 -0.42 7.20 -20.60
C ARG A 447 1.07 7.24 -20.28
N ALA A 448 1.85 6.25 -20.73
CA ALA A 448 3.30 6.26 -20.62
C ALA A 448 3.92 7.46 -21.36
N GLU A 449 3.52 7.70 -22.60
CA GLU A 449 4.01 8.82 -23.41
C GLU A 449 3.64 10.18 -22.82
N TYR A 450 2.39 10.32 -22.34
CA TYR A 450 1.95 11.56 -21.70
C TYR A 450 2.66 11.82 -20.37
N LEU A 451 2.93 10.77 -19.58
CA LEU A 451 3.73 10.87 -18.36
C LEU A 451 5.15 11.36 -18.68
N LEU A 452 5.82 10.76 -19.66
CA LEU A 452 7.17 11.15 -20.05
C LEU A 452 7.24 12.58 -20.60
N SER A 453 6.24 12.99 -21.39
CA SER A 453 6.12 14.38 -21.84
C SER A 453 5.94 15.33 -20.65
N SER A 454 5.12 14.96 -19.66
CA SER A 454 4.88 15.76 -18.45
C SER A 454 6.14 15.87 -17.58
N ILE A 455 6.92 14.79 -17.45
CA ILE A 455 8.22 14.81 -16.75
C ILE A 455 9.16 15.82 -17.40
N ASN A 456 9.29 15.80 -18.74
CA ASN A 456 10.14 16.75 -19.45
C ASN A 456 9.66 18.20 -19.30
N ALA A 457 8.35 18.44 -19.36
CA ALA A 457 7.77 19.77 -19.17
C ALA A 457 8.05 20.32 -17.76
N VAL A 458 7.84 19.49 -16.72
CA VAL A 458 8.12 19.85 -15.33
C VAL A 458 9.61 20.13 -15.11
N LEU A 459 10.50 19.30 -15.66
CA LEU A 459 11.95 19.53 -15.57
C LEU A 459 12.36 20.86 -16.21
N LYS A 460 11.80 21.19 -17.38
CA LYS A 460 12.05 22.46 -18.05
C LYS A 460 11.55 23.65 -17.23
N GLU A 461 10.34 23.56 -16.67
CA GLU A 461 9.77 24.60 -15.82
C GLU A 461 10.63 24.83 -14.57
N LEU A 462 11.02 23.76 -13.87
CA LEU A 462 11.88 23.84 -12.70
C LEU A 462 13.27 24.40 -13.05
N ASP A 463 13.76 24.12 -14.25
CA ASP A 463 15.02 24.67 -14.72
C ASP A 463 14.94 26.20 -14.94
N GLU A 464 13.82 26.71 -15.43
CA GLU A 464 13.58 28.14 -15.63
C GLU A 464 13.37 28.88 -14.29
N LEU A 465 12.70 28.25 -13.33
CA LEU A 465 12.43 28.83 -12.00
C LEU A 465 13.66 28.84 -11.08
N HIS A 466 14.58 27.90 -11.27
CA HIS A 466 15.80 27.76 -10.46
C HIS A 466 17.06 27.81 -11.34
N PRO A 467 17.40 28.97 -11.93
CA PRO A 467 18.58 29.09 -12.78
C PRO A 467 19.87 28.90 -11.97
N VAL A 468 20.90 28.32 -12.60
CA VAL A 468 22.23 28.24 -12.00
C VAL A 468 22.77 29.67 -11.85
N ALA A 469 23.18 30.06 -10.65
CA ALA A 469 23.90 31.32 -10.46
C ALA A 469 25.14 31.28 -11.36
N ALA A 470 25.21 32.17 -12.36
CA ALA A 470 26.38 32.29 -13.20
C ALA A 470 27.58 32.55 -12.29
N ILE A 471 28.57 31.65 -12.31
CA ILE A 471 29.89 31.95 -11.76
C ILE A 471 30.39 33.11 -12.62
N GLN A 472 30.31 34.33 -12.10
CA GLN A 472 31.06 35.45 -12.66
C GLN A 472 32.53 35.12 -12.44
N GLU A 473 33.19 34.61 -13.48
CA GLU A 473 34.64 34.77 -13.60
C GLU A 473 34.91 36.27 -13.59
N ASN A 474 35.20 36.83 -12.41
CA ASN A 474 35.77 38.15 -12.28
C ASN A 474 37.16 38.11 -12.91
N GLY A 475 37.21 38.39 -14.21
CA GLY A 475 38.42 38.79 -14.91
C GLY A 475 39.00 39.99 -14.18
N HIS A 476 40.07 39.76 -13.42
CA HIS A 476 40.88 40.81 -12.81
C HIS A 476 41.55 41.64 -13.90
N HIS A 477 40.85 42.67 -14.40
CA HIS A 477 41.52 43.80 -15.04
C HIS A 477 42.14 44.67 -13.94
N LYS A 478 43.44 44.46 -13.70
CA LYS A 478 44.30 45.44 -13.04
C LYS A 478 44.31 46.73 -13.87
N LEU A 479 43.58 47.75 -13.40
CA LEU A 479 43.83 49.13 -13.76
C LEU A 479 44.61 49.77 -12.61
N SER A 480 45.89 50.05 -12.86
CA SER A 480 46.73 50.85 -11.98
C SER A 480 46.33 52.31 -12.07
N LEU A 481 46.07 52.95 -10.94
CA LEU A 481 46.15 54.40 -10.81
C LEU A 481 46.99 54.72 -9.57
N ASN A 482 48.18 55.26 -9.83
CA ASN A 482 49.03 55.93 -8.85
C ASN A 482 48.40 57.26 -8.46
N GLY A 483 48.44 57.63 -7.17
CA GLY A 483 48.02 58.98 -6.76
C GLY A 483 47.92 59.28 -5.27
N VAL A 484 49.07 59.29 -4.58
CA VAL A 484 49.49 60.20 -3.48
C VAL A 484 48.73 60.22 -2.13
N ALA A 485 49.55 60.22 -1.07
CA ALA A 485 49.25 60.10 0.35
C ALA A 485 48.86 61.42 1.06
N ASN A 486 48.12 61.25 2.17
CA ASN A 486 48.14 61.95 3.47
C ASN A 486 46.79 61.63 4.15
N GLY A 487 46.59 61.29 5.42
CA GLY A 487 47.39 61.18 6.64
C GLY A 487 46.37 61.10 7.80
N ASN A 488 46.66 60.27 8.81
CA ASN A 488 46.12 60.22 10.19
C ASN A 488 44.61 59.96 10.45
N GLY A 489 44.32 58.99 11.32
CA GLY A 489 43.02 58.89 12.01
C GLY A 489 42.68 57.52 12.60
N GLU A 490 43.15 57.29 13.83
CA GLU A 490 42.66 56.44 14.92
C GLU A 490 41.47 55.46 14.72
N LEU A 491 41.67 54.22 15.21
CA LEU A 491 40.65 53.23 15.55
C LEU A 491 39.95 53.55 16.89
N PRO A 492 38.63 53.34 17.01
CA PRO A 492 37.99 53.02 18.29
C PRO A 492 37.33 51.62 18.30
N PRO A 493 37.01 51.07 19.49
CA PRO A 493 36.87 49.65 19.73
C PRO A 493 35.43 49.11 19.62
N ALA A 494 35.36 47.78 19.62
CA ALA A 494 34.17 46.96 19.67
C ALA A 494 33.23 47.29 20.84
N ALA A 495 31.92 47.31 20.56
CA ALA A 495 30.86 47.24 21.56
C ALA A 495 29.76 46.28 21.07
N ALA A 496 29.24 45.51 22.04
CA ALA A 496 28.30 44.42 21.90
C ALA A 496 26.95 44.83 21.29
N VAL A 497 26.32 43.90 20.57
CA VAL A 497 24.88 43.97 20.25
C VAL A 497 24.22 42.70 20.77
N GLU A 498 23.30 42.91 21.69
CA GLU A 498 22.46 41.93 22.37
C GLU A 498 21.45 41.26 21.43
N ASN A 499 21.15 40.00 21.76
CA ASN A 499 20.08 39.19 21.21
C ASN A 499 18.69 39.77 21.53
N CYS A 500 17.86 39.99 20.50
CA CYS A 500 16.42 40.15 20.67
C CYS A 500 15.66 38.96 20.04
N HIS A 501 15.13 38.11 20.91
CA HIS A 501 14.05 37.15 20.61
C HIS A 501 12.70 37.89 20.55
N HIS A 502 11.96 37.75 19.45
CA HIS A 502 10.55 38.14 19.39
C HIS A 502 9.66 37.05 19.99
N LYS A 503 9.01 37.37 21.12
CA LYS A 503 7.77 36.74 21.59
C LYS A 503 6.58 37.61 21.18
N VAL A 504 5.57 37.00 20.57
CA VAL A 504 4.27 37.64 20.29
C VAL A 504 3.31 37.28 21.43
N SER A 505 2.76 38.30 22.10
CA SER A 505 1.75 38.18 23.15
C SER A 505 0.35 38.47 22.59
N ALA A 506 -0.62 37.62 22.93
CA ALA A 506 -2.04 37.83 22.70
C ALA A 506 -2.64 38.76 23.78
N ASN A 507 -3.45 39.74 23.36
CA ASN A 507 -4.32 40.53 24.24
C ASN A 507 -5.78 40.13 24.00
N GLY A 508 -6.50 39.87 25.10
CA GLY A 508 -7.95 39.65 25.11
C GLY A 508 -8.74 40.94 25.37
N ALA A 509 -10.06 40.85 25.21
CA ALA A 509 -11.02 41.81 25.72
C ALA A 509 -12.29 41.07 26.14
N ALA A 510 -12.63 41.20 27.43
CA ALA A 510 -13.91 40.82 28.02
C ALA A 510 -14.68 42.10 28.35
N TYR A 511 -15.99 42.09 28.11
CA TYR A 511 -16.94 43.06 28.65
C TYR A 511 -18.14 42.30 29.21
N GLY A 512 -18.56 42.66 30.42
CA GLY A 512 -19.84 42.27 31.00
C GLY A 512 -20.53 43.48 31.62
N ASN A 513 -21.88 43.47 31.64
CA ASN A 513 -22.71 43.87 32.79
C ASN A 513 -24.23 43.78 32.53
N GLY A 514 -24.97 43.38 33.58
CA GLY A 514 -26.39 43.66 33.91
C GLY A 514 -27.44 42.76 33.23
N GLY A 515 -28.41 42.12 33.87
CA GLY A 515 -28.95 42.16 35.24
C GLY A 515 -30.48 42.21 35.17
N THR A 516 -31.21 41.27 35.79
CA THR A 516 -32.58 41.45 36.36
C THR A 516 -33.00 40.23 37.18
N ASP A 517 -33.62 40.52 38.32
CA ASP A 517 -34.13 39.65 39.37
C ASP A 517 -35.29 38.73 38.96
N THR A 518 -35.48 37.62 39.69
CA THR A 518 -36.71 37.37 40.46
C THR A 518 -36.54 36.15 41.38
N GLU A 519 -36.93 36.35 42.64
CA GLU A 519 -37.00 35.39 43.73
C GLU A 519 -38.06 34.30 43.49
N ASN A 520 -37.83 33.09 44.02
CA ASN A 520 -38.81 32.38 44.86
C ASN A 520 -38.26 31.03 45.39
N GLY A 521 -38.35 30.84 46.71
CA GLY A 521 -38.78 29.56 47.28
C GLY A 521 -37.75 28.63 47.94
N GLN A 522 -37.39 28.96 49.17
CA GLN A 522 -37.10 28.10 50.35
C GLN A 522 -37.24 26.56 50.25
N MET A 523 -36.23 25.84 50.77
CA MET A 523 -36.27 24.89 51.93
C MET A 523 -34.95 24.08 51.98
N THR A 524 -34.00 24.44 52.84
CA THR A 524 -33.65 23.85 54.15
C THR A 524 -33.09 22.41 54.14
N ASP A 525 -31.84 22.31 54.66
CA ASP A 525 -31.16 21.21 55.35
C ASP A 525 -31.14 19.81 54.69
N GLY A 526 -30.01 19.10 54.55
CA GLY A 526 -28.77 19.13 55.30
C GLY A 526 -28.42 17.69 55.69
N ALA A 527 -27.38 17.11 55.10
CA ALA A 527 -26.64 15.98 55.68
C ALA A 527 -25.25 15.90 55.05
N LYS A 528 -24.26 15.91 55.93
CA LYS A 528 -22.82 16.03 55.71
C LYS A 528 -22.12 14.67 55.51
N CYS A 529 -20.98 14.76 54.81
CA CYS A 529 -19.66 14.11 55.00
C CYS A 529 -19.60 12.58 54.96
N TYR A 530 -18.58 11.96 54.35
CA TYR A 530 -17.21 12.41 54.07
C TYR A 530 -16.85 12.45 52.59
#